data_AF-A0A957FYH0-F1
#
_entry.id   AF-A0A957FYH0-F1
#
_cell.length_a   1.000
_cell.length_b   1.000
_cell.length_c   1.000
_cell.angle_alpha   90.00
_cell.angle_beta   90.00
_cell.angle_gamma   90.00
#
_symmetry.space_group_name_H-M   'P 1'
#
loop_
_entity.id
_entity.type
_entity.pdbx_description
1 polymer ?
#
loop_
_entity_poly.entity_id
_entity_poly.type
_entity_poly.pdbx_seq_one_letter_code
_entity_poly.pdbx_strand_id
1 'polypeptide(L)'
;MTKENNEIRNALNMFDIEQARTLLREALKTPSAETYYLASLAALTDKQRLDFLKKALDLDPFHAEALAALEAGGQKASKQNSVEVIQTEPDTPVEQNKQGEKIPPPTSKTKINSILIPLLPAPGTTYC
;
A
#
# COMPACT_ATOMS: atom_id res chain seq x y z
N MET A 1 5.30 22.92 4.94
CA MET A 1 4.00 22.23 5.09
C MET A 1 3.09 22.70 3.96
N THR A 2 2.55 21.79 3.16
CA THR A 2 1.73 22.14 1.99
C THR A 2 0.24 22.22 2.35
N LYS A 3 -0.55 22.90 1.52
CA LYS A 3 -2.00 23.05 1.76
C LYS A 3 -2.69 21.69 1.73
N GLU A 4 -2.27 20.82 0.82
CA GLU A 4 -2.77 19.48 0.61
C GLU A 4 -2.55 18.61 1.86
N ASN A 5 -1.36 18.69 2.49
CA ASN A 5 -1.08 17.95 3.72
C ASN A 5 -2.00 18.36 4.88
N ASN A 6 -2.37 19.64 4.97
CA ASN A 6 -3.35 20.11 5.96
C ASN A 6 -4.76 19.57 5.68
N GLU A 7 -5.19 19.58 4.42
CA GLU A 7 -6.50 19.04 4.02
C GLU A 7 -6.60 17.53 4.29
N ILE A 8 -5.52 16.78 4.01
CA ILE A 8 -5.43 15.35 4.32
C ILE A 8 -5.51 15.11 5.83
N ARG A 9 -4.77 15.87 6.64
CA ARG A 9 -4.84 15.77 8.11
C ARG A 9 -6.25 16.03 8.63
N ASN A 10 -6.92 17.05 8.09
CA ASN A 10 -8.29 17.36 8.49
C ASN A 10 -9.25 16.21 8.14
N ALA A 11 -9.15 15.65 6.93
CA ALA A 11 -9.95 14.50 6.52
C ALA A 11 -9.72 13.28 7.44
N LEU A 12 -8.45 12.99 7.79
CA LEU A 12 -8.12 11.93 8.73
C LEU A 12 -8.70 12.17 10.13
N ASN A 13 -8.65 13.41 10.63
CA ASN A 13 -9.23 13.78 11.92
C ASN A 13 -10.76 13.66 11.94
N MET A 14 -11.41 13.86 10.79
CA MET A 14 -12.85 13.66 10.60
C MET A 14 -13.22 12.21 10.30
N PHE A 15 -12.25 11.28 10.32
CA PHE A 15 -12.41 9.87 9.91
C PHE A 15 -12.92 9.69 8.46
N ASP A 16 -12.76 10.72 7.62
CA ASP A 16 -13.10 10.67 6.20
C ASP A 16 -11.94 10.09 5.40
N ILE A 17 -11.77 8.77 5.53
CA ILE A 17 -10.64 8.04 4.94
C ILE A 17 -10.70 8.07 3.40
N GLU A 18 -11.90 8.01 2.81
CA GLU A 18 -12.05 8.04 1.35
C GLU A 18 -11.65 9.40 0.76
N GLN A 19 -12.02 10.49 1.43
CA GLN A 19 -11.57 11.83 1.04
C GLN A 19 -10.06 11.99 1.24
N ALA A 20 -9.51 11.52 2.37
CA ALA A 20 -8.07 11.53 2.61
C ALA A 20 -7.30 10.79 1.50
N ARG A 21 -7.81 9.63 1.05
CA ARG A 21 -7.20 8.84 -0.04
C ARG A 21 -7.29 9.54 -1.38
N THR A 22 -8.39 10.26 -1.65
CA THR A 22 -8.54 11.06 -2.86
C THR A 22 -7.53 12.19 -2.91
N LEU A 23 -7.37 12.94 -1.81
CA LEU A 23 -6.38 14.00 -1.67
C LEU A 23 -4.94 13.46 -1.76
N LEU A 24 -4.69 12.29 -1.16
CA LEU A 24 -3.40 11.60 -1.25
C LEU A 24 -3.00 11.24 -2.69
N ARG A 25 -3.94 10.91 -3.58
CA ARG A 25 -3.60 10.62 -4.99
C ARG A 25 -2.95 11.81 -5.69
N GLU A 26 -3.38 13.02 -5.35
CA GLU A 26 -2.81 14.26 -5.88
C GLU A 26 -1.48 14.57 -5.19
N ALA A 27 -1.43 14.49 -3.86
CA ALA A 27 -0.22 14.79 -3.09
C ALA A 27 0.94 13.81 -3.38
N LEU A 28 0.64 12.55 -3.71
CA LEU A 28 1.64 11.54 -4.06
C LEU A 28 2.32 11.78 -5.42
N LYS A 29 1.86 12.74 -6.23
CA LYS A 29 2.57 13.16 -7.46
C LYS A 29 3.88 13.88 -7.13
N THR A 30 3.92 14.62 -6.04
CA THR A 30 5.11 15.30 -5.50
C THR A 30 5.25 14.96 -4.02
N PRO A 31 5.64 13.71 -3.69
CA PRO A 31 5.56 13.21 -2.33
C PRO A 31 6.63 13.84 -1.43
N SER A 32 6.21 14.23 -0.23
CA SER A 32 7.09 14.57 0.88
C SER A 32 7.09 13.45 1.93
N ALA A 33 8.06 13.47 2.85
CA ALA A 33 8.07 12.52 3.97
C ALA A 33 6.76 12.56 4.77
N GLU A 34 6.25 13.76 5.04
CA GLU A 34 4.96 13.97 5.70
C GLU A 34 3.79 13.38 4.89
N THR A 35 3.78 13.54 3.56
CA THR A 35 2.75 12.95 2.69
C THR A 35 2.75 11.42 2.77
N TYR A 36 3.92 10.78 2.80
CA TYR A 36 4.02 9.33 2.98
C TYR A 36 3.60 8.89 4.38
N TYR A 37 3.93 9.65 5.42
CA TYR A 37 3.42 9.38 6.76
C TYR A 37 1.87 9.44 6.79
N LEU A 38 1.25 10.47 6.20
CA LEU A 38 -0.21 10.57 6.11
C LEU A 38 -0.82 9.43 5.28
N ALA A 39 -0.14 9.00 4.21
CA ALA A 39 -0.56 7.83 3.43
C ALA A 39 -0.55 6.54 4.27
N SER A 40 0.39 6.41 5.21
CA SER A 40 0.45 5.28 6.13
C SER A 40 -0.76 5.22 7.07
N LEU A 41 -1.31 6.37 7.46
CA LEU A 41 -2.50 6.46 8.30
C LEU A 41 -3.78 6.08 7.54
N ALA A 42 -3.84 6.38 6.24
CA ALA A 42 -4.95 6.03 5.35
C ALA A 42 -4.81 4.64 4.69
N ALA A 43 -3.80 3.86 5.09
CA ALA A 43 -3.52 2.56 4.49
C ALA A 43 -4.55 1.50 4.88
N LEU A 44 -4.92 0.62 3.93
CA LEU A 44 -5.89 -0.45 4.18
C LEU A 44 -5.28 -1.67 4.87
N THR A 45 -3.97 -1.86 4.74
CA THR A 45 -3.27 -3.05 5.23
C THR A 45 -2.00 -2.64 5.96
N ASP A 46 -1.59 -3.45 6.95
CA ASP A 46 -0.33 -3.21 7.66
C ASP A 46 0.88 -3.21 6.71
N LYS A 47 0.86 -4.04 5.66
CA LYS A 47 1.90 -4.05 4.63
C LYS A 47 2.01 -2.70 3.92
N GLN A 48 0.89 -2.15 3.46
CA GLN A 48 0.88 -0.82 2.83
C GLN A 48 1.33 0.27 3.80
N ARG A 49 0.88 0.20 5.06
CA ARG A 49 1.32 1.14 6.11
C ARG A 49 2.84 1.12 6.25
N LEU A 50 3.44 -0.05 6.39
CA LEU A 50 4.89 -0.21 6.54
C LEU A 50 5.66 0.25 5.30
N ASP A 51 5.17 -0.04 4.11
CA ASP A 51 5.81 0.42 2.86
C ASP A 51 5.80 1.95 2.76
N PHE A 52 4.71 2.61 3.18
CA PHE A 52 4.66 4.07 3.22
C PHE A 52 5.58 4.66 4.29
N LEU A 53 5.63 4.07 5.50
CA LEU A 53 6.53 4.52 6.57
C LEU A 53 8.00 4.41 6.16
N LYS A 54 8.40 3.32 5.51
CA LYS A 54 9.75 3.16 4.97
C LYS A 54 10.08 4.26 3.96
N LYS A 55 9.18 4.54 3.02
CA LYS A 55 9.36 5.63 2.04
C LYS A 55 9.43 7.01 2.69
N ALA A 56 8.69 7.24 3.77
CA ALA A 56 8.78 8.48 4.54
C ALA A 56 10.19 8.66 5.14
N LEU A 57 10.74 7.60 5.73
CA LEU A 57 12.09 7.61 6.33
C LEU A 57 13.21 7.64 5.29
N ASP A 58 12.99 7.09 4.09
CA ASP A 58 13.92 7.22 2.96
C ASP A 58 14.05 8.68 2.50
N LEU A 59 12.97 9.47 2.62
CA LEU A 59 12.98 10.91 2.29
C LEU A 59 13.48 11.77 3.46
N ASP A 60 13.04 11.46 4.69
CA ASP A 60 13.45 12.14 5.90
C ASP A 60 13.72 11.12 7.03
N PRO A 61 15.00 10.74 7.22
CA PRO A 61 15.39 9.79 8.25
C PRO A 61 15.09 10.25 9.68
N PHE A 62 14.87 11.56 9.89
CA PHE A 62 14.62 12.16 11.20
C PHE A 62 13.13 12.44 11.43
N HIS A 63 12.25 11.90 10.57
CA HIS A 63 10.81 12.09 10.73
C HIS A 63 10.29 11.31 11.95
N ALA A 64 10.20 12.00 13.09
CA ALA A 64 9.85 11.43 14.39
C ALA A 64 8.54 10.64 14.38
N GLU A 65 7.53 11.13 13.67
CA GLU A 65 6.21 10.51 13.59
C GLU A 65 6.26 9.16 12.86
N ALA A 66 7.01 9.08 11.74
CA ALA A 66 7.16 7.82 11.01
C ALA A 66 8.06 6.82 11.75
N LEU A 67 9.10 7.28 12.45
CA LEU A 67 9.93 6.42 13.31
C LEU A 67 9.08 5.77 14.41
N ALA A 68 8.32 6.58 15.14
CA ALA A 68 7.44 6.10 16.20
C ALA A 68 6.37 5.13 15.67
N ALA A 69 5.77 5.44 14.52
CA ALA A 69 4.76 4.59 13.90
C ALA A 69 5.33 3.24 13.40
N LEU A 70 6.58 3.23 12.91
CA LEU A 70 7.25 2.01 12.46
C LEU A 70 7.62 1.12 13.65
N GLU A 71 8.13 1.71 14.73
CA GLU A 71 8.41 1.01 15.98
C GLU A 71 7.15 0.40 16.59
N ALA A 72 6.06 1.18 16.67
CA ALA A 72 4.76 0.72 17.17
C ALA A 72 4.15 -0.39 16.30
N GLY A 73 4.38 -0.35 14.98
CA GLY A 73 3.91 -1.36 14.03
C GLY A 73 4.68 -2.69 14.10
N GLY A 74 5.98 -2.64 14.40
CA GLY A 74 6.86 -3.82 14.49
C GLY A 74 6.56 -4.73 15.68
N GLN A 75 6.08 -4.17 16.79
CA GLN A 75 5.81 -4.95 18.02
C GLN A 75 4.64 -5.93 17.90
N LYS A 76 3.75 -5.77 16.92
CA LYS A 76 2.61 -6.68 16.71
C LYS A 76 3.00 -8.02 16.09
N ALA A 77 4.18 -8.12 15.46
CA ALA A 77 4.64 -9.36 14.83
C ALA A 77 5.33 -10.34 15.79
N SER A 78 5.70 -9.91 17.00
CA SER A 78 6.57 -10.70 17.90
C SER A 78 5.83 -11.42 19.04
N LYS A 79 4.49 -11.40 19.09
CA LYS A 79 3.70 -12.02 20.19
C LYS A 79 2.91 -13.29 19.82
N GLN A 80 3.24 -13.96 18.71
CA GLN A 80 2.69 -15.27 18.38
C GLN A 80 3.76 -16.24 17.89
N ASN A 81 4.73 -16.58 18.74
CA ASN A 81 5.25 -17.96 18.80
C ASN A 81 6.03 -18.19 20.10
N SER A 82 5.31 -18.51 21.17
CA SER A 82 5.89 -18.96 22.44
C SER A 82 5.07 -20.14 22.93
N VAL A 83 5.15 -21.26 22.21
CA VAL A 83 4.92 -22.58 22.79
C VAL A 83 6.05 -23.50 22.34
N GLU A 84 6.74 -23.98 23.35
CA GLU A 84 7.99 -24.72 23.42
C GLU A 84 7.79 -26.20 23.05
N VAL A 85 8.54 -26.75 22.08
CA VAL A 85 8.74 -28.20 21.93
C VAL A 85 10.17 -28.51 21.45
N ILE A 86 11.02 -28.82 22.43
CA ILE A 86 12.05 -29.89 22.48
C ILE A 86 13.18 -29.93 21.42
N GLN A 87 14.36 -29.51 21.88
CA GLN A 87 15.73 -30.06 21.70
C GLN A 87 16.06 -30.89 20.44
N THR A 88 16.99 -30.37 19.62
CA THR A 88 18.30 -31.02 19.34
C THR A 88 19.23 -30.05 18.58
N GLU A 89 20.39 -29.74 19.15
CA GLU A 89 21.58 -29.19 18.43
C GLU A 89 22.42 -30.38 17.89
N PRO A 90 23.54 -30.20 17.14
CA PRO A 90 24.05 -29.07 16.35
C PRO A 90 24.47 -29.51 14.91
N ASP A 91 25.19 -28.61 14.22
CA ASP A 91 26.01 -28.81 13.01
C ASP A 91 25.34 -28.54 11.66
N THR A 92 25.52 -27.31 11.15
CA THR A 92 26.33 -27.06 9.93
C THR A 92 26.44 -25.56 9.60
N PRO A 93 27.59 -25.08 9.09
CA PRO A 93 27.80 -23.66 8.77
C PRO A 93 27.27 -23.28 7.38
N VAL A 94 26.57 -22.14 7.35
CA VAL A 94 26.52 -21.08 6.31
C VAL A 94 26.92 -21.45 4.88
N GLU A 95 26.00 -21.31 3.91
CA GLU A 95 26.36 -20.70 2.60
C GLU A 95 25.18 -19.99 1.93
N GLN A 96 25.54 -18.85 1.33
CA GLN A 96 24.74 -17.80 0.73
C GLN A 96 23.92 -18.25 -0.48
N ASN A 97 22.74 -17.68 -0.67
CA ASN A 97 22.14 -17.60 -2.00
C ASN A 97 21.68 -16.17 -2.32
N LYS A 98 22.48 -15.50 -3.15
CA LYS A 98 22.09 -14.33 -3.95
C LYS A 98 21.02 -14.77 -4.95
N GLN A 99 19.81 -14.24 -4.82
CA GLN A 99 18.87 -14.18 -5.95
C GLN A 99 18.68 -12.72 -6.32
N GLY A 100 19.35 -12.33 -7.40
CA GLY A 100 18.93 -11.16 -8.15
C GLY A 100 17.69 -11.54 -8.94
N GLU A 101 16.67 -10.70 -8.89
CA GLU A 101 15.74 -10.57 -10.01
C GLU A 101 15.10 -9.17 -9.97
N LYS A 102 15.31 -8.41 -11.03
CA LYS A 102 14.67 -7.11 -11.28
C LYS A 102 13.15 -7.28 -11.25
N ILE A 103 12.44 -6.50 -10.43
CA ILE A 103 10.99 -6.35 -10.56
C ILE A 103 10.70 -4.99 -11.24
N PRO A 104 10.17 -4.97 -12.48
CA PRO A 104 9.78 -3.75 -13.20
C PRO A 104 8.51 -3.10 -12.61
N PRO A 105 8.22 -1.82 -12.94
CA PRO A 105 7.10 -1.07 -12.37
C PRO A 105 5.73 -1.68 -12.74
N PRO A 106 4.72 -1.61 -11.85
CA PRO A 106 3.37 -2.08 -12.18
C PRO A 106 2.70 -1.12 -13.16
N THR A 107 2.72 -1.48 -14.44
CA THR A 107 1.81 -0.93 -15.46
C THR A 107 0.76 -1.99 -15.79
N SER A 108 -0.39 -1.92 -15.14
CA SER A 108 -1.53 -2.78 -15.47
C SER A 108 -2.40 -2.07 -16.51
N LYS A 109 -2.14 -2.34 -17.79
CA LYS A 109 -3.12 -2.14 -18.86
C LYS A 109 -4.10 -3.31 -18.83
N THR A 110 -5.31 -3.08 -18.34
CA THR A 110 -6.40 -4.06 -18.42
C THR A 110 -6.92 -4.14 -19.85
N LYS A 111 -6.59 -5.23 -20.53
CA LYS A 111 -7.11 -5.62 -21.84
C LYS A 111 -8.51 -6.21 -21.63
N ILE A 112 -9.55 -5.49 -22.07
CA ILE A 112 -10.92 -6.00 -22.08
C ILE A 112 -11.08 -6.79 -23.39
N ASN A 113 -11.28 -8.10 -23.30
CA ASN A 113 -11.59 -8.96 -24.44
C ASN A 113 -12.99 -8.61 -24.96
N SER A 114 -13.07 -8.06 -26.18
CA SER A 114 -14.32 -7.94 -26.94
C SER A 114 -14.74 -9.33 -27.44
N ILE A 115 -15.69 -9.94 -26.74
CA ILE A 115 -16.39 -11.14 -27.20
C ILE A 115 -17.48 -10.69 -28.17
N LEU A 116 -17.37 -11.20 -29.40
CA LEU A 116 -18.28 -11.01 -30.52
C LEU A 116 -19.63 -11.69 -30.20
N ILE A 117 -20.71 -10.92 -30.03
CA ILE A 117 -22.09 -11.44 -29.91
C ILE A 117 -22.73 -11.40 -31.31
N PRO A 118 -23.31 -12.51 -31.81
CA PRO A 118 -23.91 -12.54 -33.14
C PRO A 118 -25.28 -11.87 -33.21
N LEU A 119 -25.48 -11.22 -34.35
CA LEU A 119 -26.66 -10.54 -34.88
C LEU A 119 -27.89 -11.46 -34.95
N LEU A 120 -29.02 -11.04 -34.35
CA LEU A 120 -30.36 -11.59 -34.65
C LEU A 120 -31.29 -10.48 -35.18
N PRO A 121 -32.14 -10.77 -36.19
CA PRO A 121 -32.88 -9.77 -36.95
C PRO A 121 -34.15 -9.29 -36.26
N ALA A 122 -34.50 -8.03 -36.52
CA ALA A 122 -35.73 -7.39 -36.06
C ALA A 122 -36.97 -7.93 -36.79
N PRO A 123 -38.04 -8.34 -36.09
CA PRO A 123 -39.33 -8.56 -36.71
C PRO A 123 -40.16 -7.27 -36.78
N GLY A 124 -40.63 -6.95 -37.99
CA GLY A 124 -42.04 -6.64 -38.21
C GLY A 124 -42.52 -5.22 -37.88
N THR A 125 -42.60 -4.42 -38.93
CA THR A 125 -43.73 -3.57 -39.34
C THR A 125 -45.02 -3.71 -38.50
N THR A 126 -45.52 -2.61 -37.95
CA THR A 126 -46.97 -2.39 -37.80
C THR A 126 -47.31 -0.93 -38.10
N TYR A 127 -48.25 -0.77 -39.03
CA TYR A 127 -48.95 0.45 -39.44
C TYR A 127 -49.65 1.17 -38.27
N CYS A 128 -49.71 2.51 -38.37
CA CYS A 128 -50.92 3.33 -38.20
C CYS A 128 -50.70 4.67 -38.91
#